data_AF-A0A3P9HGD8-F1
#
_entry.id   AF-A0A3P9HGD8-F1
#
_cell.length_a   1.000
_cell.length_b   1.000
_cell.length_c   1.000
_cell.angle_alpha   90.00
_cell.angle_beta   90.00
_cell.angle_gamma   90.00
#
_symmetry.space_group_name_H-M   'P 1'
#
loop_
_entity.id
_entity.type
_entity.pdbx_description
1 polymer ?
#
loop_
_entity_poly.entity_id
_entity_poly.type
_entity_poly.pdbx_seq_one_letter_code
_entity_poly.pdbx_strand_id
1 'polypeptide(L)'
;VPLGDLKHPYYYSVTNMNLGLCLCLSFILLELVETEREYVRDLCMLVEGYMSRMKEEGVPDDMKGKDKIVFSNVHDIYVWHKDFFLRKLEKCLENPDRLGPLFFKQERKLNMYITYCQNKSKSEHIVSEYIDTYFECLQITDLLLKPVQRILKYQLLLKDFLKYSKKAGLESLDSERAVEVICILSKRCNDMMNLGRLQGFDGKIETLGHLLLQDTFMVSNPDGVLLGQMTERRVFLFEQMVIFSKPLDQKAALCLPGFLYRNSIKVSCLGLEETVEGDRCKFILTSRSLNGTTESFVLHSSHLGVREVWTLQVRHILGSQRNCLPAALHHPCIPLSPHQKNTRRTMSRQDQTLIEGKPSAVLKSLFSHSQSESSSSSVSTMLVTQDYMAMKEDEISVIQSEVVQILASNQQNMFLVFRAATEQGPAAEGWIPGFVLGHTSAVSPDGPDMNIK
;
A
#
# COMPACT_ATOMS: atom_id res chain seq x y z
N VAL A 1 29.20 -49.82 10.54
CA VAL A 1 29.54 -48.87 11.63
C VAL A 1 28.52 -47.75 11.54
N PRO A 2 27.78 -47.46 12.64
CA PRO A 2 26.47 -46.83 12.56
C PRO A 2 26.55 -45.33 12.27
N LEU A 3 25.48 -44.79 11.68
CA LEU A 3 25.18 -43.36 11.56
C LEU A 3 25.22 -42.72 12.94
N GLY A 4 26.34 -42.04 13.24
CA GLY A 4 26.47 -41.11 14.36
C GLY A 4 26.58 -39.69 13.81
N ASP A 5 25.85 -38.78 14.46
CA ASP A 5 26.10 -37.34 14.51
C ASP A 5 25.62 -36.44 13.36
N LEU A 6 24.29 -36.34 13.24
CA LEU A 6 23.65 -35.02 13.05
C LEU A 6 22.51 -34.85 14.07
N LYS A 7 22.88 -34.57 15.32
CA LYS A 7 21.95 -34.02 16.33
C LYS A 7 21.95 -32.50 16.21
N HIS A 8 21.09 -31.95 15.34
CA HIS A 8 20.73 -30.53 15.39
C HIS A 8 19.73 -30.27 16.53
N PRO A 9 19.79 -29.12 17.24
CA PRO A 9 19.02 -28.92 18.49
C PRO A 9 17.50 -28.74 18.34
N TYR A 10 16.92 -28.87 17.14
CA TYR A 10 15.51 -28.54 16.90
C TYR A 10 14.51 -29.67 17.22
N TYR A 11 14.96 -30.86 17.67
CA TYR A 11 14.10 -32.06 17.72
C TYR A 11 13.57 -32.49 19.09
N TYR A 12 13.71 -31.70 20.16
CA TYR A 12 13.17 -32.07 21.46
C TYR A 12 12.06 -31.13 21.95
N SER A 13 10.83 -31.58 21.70
CA SER A 13 9.53 -31.28 22.36
C SER A 13 8.45 -30.81 21.39
N VAL A 14 8.06 -31.69 20.47
CA VAL A 14 7.01 -31.42 19.50
C VAL A 14 5.96 -32.52 19.70
N THR A 15 4.84 -32.18 20.34
CA THR A 15 3.63 -33.00 20.30
C THR A 15 3.27 -33.28 18.83
N ASN A 16 2.66 -34.43 18.50
CA ASN A 16 2.36 -34.79 17.10
C ASN A 16 1.64 -33.70 16.29
N MET A 17 0.89 -32.79 16.95
CA MET A 17 0.24 -31.63 16.32
C MET A 17 1.25 -30.57 15.83
N ASN A 18 2.35 -30.34 16.55
CA ASN A 18 3.39 -29.39 16.14
C ASN A 18 4.26 -29.92 14.99
N LEU A 19 4.39 -31.25 14.81
CA LEU A 19 5.23 -31.81 13.74
C LEU A 19 4.62 -31.54 12.35
N GLY A 20 3.31 -31.68 12.21
CA GLY A 20 2.59 -31.33 10.98
C GLY A 20 2.69 -29.85 10.64
N LEU A 21 2.61 -28.97 11.64
CA LEU A 21 2.75 -27.53 11.45
C LEU A 21 4.18 -27.12 11.06
N CYS A 22 5.19 -27.74 11.67
CA CYS A 22 6.60 -27.54 11.28
C CYS A 22 6.87 -28.01 9.84
N LEU A 23 6.26 -29.11 9.41
CA LEU A 23 6.35 -29.56 8.02
C LEU A 23 5.71 -28.55 7.05
N CYS A 24 4.52 -28.03 7.36
CA CYS A 24 3.88 -26.98 6.55
C CYS A 24 4.76 -25.73 6.41
N LEU A 25 5.36 -25.27 7.51
CA LEU A 25 6.29 -24.13 7.50
C LEU A 25 7.51 -24.42 6.61
N SER A 26 8.05 -25.64 6.68
CA SER A 26 9.16 -26.07 5.82
C SER A 26 8.77 -26.11 4.34
N PHE A 27 7.56 -26.55 4.00
CA PHE A 27 7.07 -26.56 2.60
C PHE A 27 6.92 -25.15 2.04
N ILE A 28 6.34 -24.22 2.81
CA ILE A 28 6.20 -22.81 2.39
C ILE A 28 7.56 -22.18 2.14
N LEU A 29 8.53 -22.44 3.04
CA LEU A 29 9.88 -21.90 2.90
C LEU A 29 10.64 -22.51 1.72
N LEU A 30 10.46 -23.80 1.48
CA LEU A 30 11.01 -24.47 0.31
C LEU A 30 10.40 -23.91 -0.97
N GLU A 31 9.07 -23.77 -1.04
CA GLU A 31 8.39 -23.17 -2.20
C GLU A 31 8.89 -21.75 -2.45
N LEU A 32 9.04 -20.94 -1.40
CA LEU A 32 9.57 -19.57 -1.50
C LEU A 32 10.94 -19.56 -2.19
N VAL A 33 11.85 -20.44 -1.77
CA VAL A 33 13.21 -20.51 -2.32
C VAL A 33 13.25 -21.12 -3.72
N GLU A 34 12.54 -22.20 -4.00
CA GLU A 34 12.54 -22.80 -5.34
C GLU A 34 11.96 -21.84 -6.38
N THR A 35 10.84 -21.20 -6.04
CA THR A 35 10.22 -20.22 -6.93
C THR A 35 11.04 -18.91 -7.02
N GLU A 36 11.93 -18.65 -6.06
CA GLU A 36 12.94 -17.57 -6.18
C GLU A 36 13.99 -17.91 -7.22
N ARG A 37 14.48 -19.16 -7.24
CA ARG A 37 15.45 -19.61 -8.25
C ARG A 37 14.86 -19.53 -9.64
N GLU A 38 13.62 -19.96 -9.80
CA GLU A 38 12.86 -19.79 -11.05
C GLU A 38 12.75 -18.32 -11.44
N TYR A 39 12.34 -17.46 -10.51
CA TYR A 39 12.21 -16.04 -10.78
C TYR A 39 13.53 -15.38 -11.22
N VAL A 40 14.65 -15.72 -10.57
CA VAL A 40 15.98 -15.22 -10.99
C VAL A 40 16.35 -15.70 -12.39
N ARG A 41 16.01 -16.94 -12.76
CA ARG A 41 16.20 -17.44 -14.13
C ARG A 41 15.32 -16.70 -15.14
N ASP A 42 14.06 -16.45 -14.80
CA ASP A 42 13.15 -15.68 -15.67
C ASP A 42 13.67 -14.26 -15.91
N LEU A 43 14.13 -13.58 -14.86
CA LEU A 43 14.76 -12.26 -14.98
C LEU A 43 16.07 -12.29 -15.78
N CYS A 44 16.83 -13.38 -15.70
CA CYS A 44 18.04 -13.58 -16.49
C CYS A 44 17.73 -13.57 -17.98
N MET A 45 16.64 -14.20 -18.41
CA MET A 45 16.23 -14.20 -19.82
C MET A 45 15.90 -12.78 -20.32
N LEU A 46 15.33 -11.92 -19.48
CA LEU A 46 15.10 -10.52 -19.82
C LEU A 46 16.42 -9.74 -19.97
N VAL A 47 17.32 -9.85 -19.00
CA VAL A 47 18.53 -9.03 -18.92
C VAL A 47 19.66 -9.54 -19.82
N GLU A 48 20.01 -10.81 -19.67
CA GLU A 48 21.12 -11.44 -20.41
C GLU A 48 20.65 -11.98 -21.77
N GLY A 49 19.34 -12.09 -22.01
CA GLY A 49 18.76 -12.42 -23.32
C GLY A 49 18.29 -11.18 -24.08
N TYR A 50 17.07 -10.72 -23.82
CA TYR A 50 16.42 -9.65 -24.61
C TYR A 50 17.18 -8.32 -24.60
N MET A 51 17.57 -7.80 -23.43
CA MET A 51 18.28 -6.52 -23.34
C MET A 51 19.67 -6.58 -23.99
N SER A 52 20.37 -7.71 -23.87
CA SER A 52 21.70 -7.91 -24.48
C SER A 52 21.59 -8.00 -26.00
N ARG A 53 20.63 -8.78 -26.51
CA ARG A 53 20.32 -8.87 -27.94
C ARG A 53 19.98 -7.51 -28.55
N MET A 54 19.13 -6.72 -27.88
CA MET A 54 18.77 -5.36 -28.33
C MET A 54 19.98 -4.41 -28.40
N LYS A 55 20.97 -4.62 -27.53
CA LYS A 55 22.20 -3.82 -27.53
C LYS A 55 23.17 -4.24 -28.64
N GLU A 56 23.21 -5.52 -28.97
CA GLU A 56 24.12 -6.11 -29.96
C GLU A 56 23.59 -6.00 -31.40
N GLU A 57 22.33 -6.40 -31.61
CA GLU A 57 21.67 -6.40 -32.93
C GLU A 57 21.06 -5.02 -33.27
N GLY A 58 20.90 -4.16 -32.27
CA GLY A 58 20.23 -2.87 -32.38
C GLY A 58 18.70 -2.99 -32.33
N VAL A 59 18.03 -1.84 -32.33
CA VAL A 59 16.57 -1.71 -32.27
C VAL A 59 16.04 -0.99 -33.52
N PRO A 60 14.78 -1.22 -33.91
CA PRO A 60 14.13 -0.47 -34.98
C PRO A 60 14.21 1.04 -34.76
N ASP A 61 14.27 1.81 -35.85
CA ASP A 61 14.47 3.27 -35.80
C ASP A 61 13.39 4.00 -34.98
N ASP A 62 12.15 3.55 -35.08
CA ASP A 62 10.97 4.04 -34.37
C ASP A 62 10.90 3.59 -32.89
N MET A 63 11.75 2.63 -32.50
CA MET A 63 11.91 2.15 -31.13
C MET A 63 13.10 2.77 -30.40
N LYS A 64 13.99 3.50 -31.09
CA LYS A 64 15.18 4.12 -30.48
C LYS A 64 14.81 5.01 -29.29
N GLY A 65 15.43 4.72 -28.14
CA GLY A 65 15.20 5.43 -26.88
C GLY A 65 13.98 4.96 -26.08
N LYS A 66 13.15 4.05 -26.62
CA LYS A 66 12.02 3.43 -25.91
C LYS A 66 12.43 2.15 -25.17
N ASP A 67 13.61 1.59 -25.42
CA ASP A 67 14.17 0.42 -24.75
C ASP A 67 14.16 0.54 -23.21
N LYS A 68 14.51 1.72 -22.69
CA LYS A 68 14.45 2.02 -21.25
C LYS A 68 13.03 1.96 -20.69
N ILE A 69 12.02 2.30 -21.49
CA ILE A 69 10.61 2.24 -21.10
C ILE A 69 10.13 0.78 -21.16
N VAL A 70 10.61 -0.03 -22.11
CA VAL A 70 10.24 -1.45 -22.17
C VAL A 70 10.70 -2.19 -20.92
N PHE A 71 11.96 -2.03 -20.51
CA PHE A 71 12.53 -2.83 -19.41
C PHE A 71 12.51 -2.12 -18.04
N SER A 72 12.24 -0.82 -17.99
CA SER A 72 12.28 -0.05 -16.73
C SER A 72 13.60 -0.29 -15.97
N ASN A 73 13.49 -0.54 -14.67
CA ASN A 73 14.56 -0.91 -13.76
C ASN A 73 14.69 -2.43 -13.54
N VAL A 74 14.27 -3.28 -14.49
CA VAL A 74 14.35 -4.76 -14.31
C VAL A 74 15.78 -5.27 -14.09
N HIS A 75 16.78 -4.58 -14.63
CA HIS A 75 18.19 -4.91 -14.42
C HIS A 75 18.57 -4.80 -12.93
N ASP A 76 18.13 -3.73 -12.26
CA ASP A 76 18.40 -3.52 -10.83
C ASP A 76 17.71 -4.60 -9.97
N ILE A 77 16.49 -4.97 -10.35
CA ILE A 77 15.74 -6.07 -9.73
C ILE A 77 16.55 -7.37 -9.87
N TYR A 78 16.92 -7.73 -11.10
CA TYR A 78 17.68 -8.96 -11.37
C TYR A 78 18.97 -9.05 -10.57
N VAL A 79 19.81 -8.03 -10.61
CA VAL A 79 21.11 -8.02 -9.93
C VAL A 79 20.93 -8.19 -8.43
N TRP A 80 19.99 -7.45 -7.82
CA TRP A 80 19.73 -7.57 -6.38
C TRP A 80 19.22 -8.96 -5.98
N HIS A 81 18.30 -9.54 -6.75
CA HIS A 81 17.78 -10.87 -6.48
C HIS A 81 18.85 -11.96 -6.63
N LYS A 82 19.62 -11.92 -7.73
CA LYS A 82 20.69 -12.88 -8.04
C LYS A 82 21.84 -12.84 -7.02
N ASP A 83 22.35 -11.65 -6.72
CA ASP A 83 23.60 -11.52 -5.96
C ASP A 83 23.38 -11.47 -4.45
N PHE A 84 22.19 -11.08 -4.01
CA PHE A 84 21.91 -10.89 -2.58
C PHE A 84 20.69 -11.67 -2.10
N PHE A 85 19.50 -11.41 -2.64
CA PHE A 85 18.26 -11.84 -2.00
C PHE A 85 18.06 -13.36 -2.00
N LEU A 86 18.30 -14.01 -3.14
CA LEU A 86 18.22 -15.48 -3.26
C LEU A 86 19.15 -16.17 -2.25
N ARG A 87 20.42 -15.75 -2.18
CA ARG A 87 21.41 -16.32 -1.24
C ARG A 87 21.01 -16.13 0.23
N LYS A 88 20.25 -15.08 0.55
CA LYS A 88 19.72 -14.85 1.90
C LYS A 88 18.50 -15.72 2.19
N LEU A 89 17.61 -15.91 1.21
CA LEU A 89 16.48 -16.81 1.32
C LEU A 89 16.91 -18.28 1.48
N GLU A 90 17.95 -18.71 0.76
CA GLU A 90 18.52 -20.06 0.93
C GLU A 90 18.99 -20.31 2.37
N LYS A 91 19.57 -19.31 3.03
CA LYS A 91 19.97 -19.37 4.45
C LYS A 91 18.80 -19.41 5.43
N CYS A 92 17.58 -19.12 4.97
CA CYS A 92 16.38 -19.29 5.78
C CYS A 92 15.99 -20.77 5.86
N LEU A 93 16.31 -21.60 4.85
CA LEU A 93 16.04 -23.06 4.92
C LEU A 93 16.75 -23.72 6.12
N GLU A 94 17.95 -23.25 6.45
CA GLU A 94 18.70 -23.69 7.62
C GLU A 94 18.16 -23.12 8.94
N ASN A 95 17.59 -21.92 8.90
CA ASN A 95 17.08 -21.21 10.07
C ASN A 95 15.89 -20.30 9.66
N PRO A 96 14.65 -20.79 9.83
CA PRO A 96 13.44 -20.07 9.43
C PRO A 96 13.23 -18.72 10.14
N ASP A 97 13.75 -18.55 11.35
CA ASP A 97 13.59 -17.31 12.14
C ASP A 97 14.25 -16.10 11.48
N ARG A 98 15.14 -16.33 10.51
CA ARG A 98 15.79 -15.27 9.72
C ARG A 98 14.87 -14.62 8.69
N LEU A 99 13.75 -15.25 8.35
CA LEU A 99 12.86 -14.81 7.28
C LEU A 99 12.23 -13.45 7.58
N GLY A 100 11.63 -13.28 8.77
CA GLY A 100 11.02 -12.00 9.19
C GLY A 100 12.01 -10.83 9.13
N PRO A 101 13.16 -10.92 9.82
CA PRO A 101 14.19 -9.87 9.79
C PRO A 101 14.75 -9.58 8.40
N LEU A 102 14.80 -10.57 7.50
CA LEU A 102 15.26 -10.38 6.13
C LEU A 102 14.34 -9.41 5.38
N PHE A 103 13.03 -9.67 5.35
CA PHE A 103 12.08 -8.80 4.65
C PHE A 103 12.00 -7.41 5.26
N PHE A 104 11.95 -7.32 6.60
CA PHE A 104 11.92 -6.03 7.29
C PHE A 104 13.15 -5.16 6.95
N LYS A 105 14.36 -5.73 6.98
CA LYS A 105 15.59 -4.99 6.65
C LYS A 105 15.69 -4.59 5.17
N GLN A 106 15.00 -5.29 4.28
CA GLN A 106 15.06 -5.05 2.84
C GLN A 106 13.91 -4.20 2.29
N GLU A 107 13.02 -3.67 3.13
CA GLU A 107 11.90 -2.79 2.73
C GLU A 107 12.33 -1.72 1.71
N ARG A 108 13.38 -0.94 2.04
CA ARG A 108 13.87 0.13 1.17
C ARG A 108 14.35 -0.37 -0.20
N LYS A 109 14.92 -1.57 -0.27
CA LYS A 109 15.35 -2.17 -1.54
C LYS A 109 14.14 -2.64 -2.33
N LEU A 110 13.18 -3.29 -1.68
CA LEU A 110 11.95 -3.77 -2.30
C LEU A 110 11.10 -2.64 -2.92
N ASN A 111 11.28 -1.37 -2.51
CA ASN A 111 10.65 -0.22 -3.18
C ASN A 111 11.00 -0.11 -4.68
N MET A 112 12.03 -0.78 -5.19
CA MET A 112 12.30 -0.88 -6.63
C MET A 112 11.11 -1.44 -7.44
N TYR A 113 10.25 -2.26 -6.82
CA TYR A 113 9.05 -2.78 -7.44
C TYR A 113 7.99 -1.70 -7.70
N ILE A 114 7.99 -0.61 -6.91
CA ILE A 114 7.07 0.51 -7.11
C ILE A 114 7.37 1.19 -8.45
N THR A 115 8.64 1.51 -8.70
CA THR A 115 9.12 2.06 -9.98
C THR A 115 8.74 1.14 -11.15
N TYR A 116 8.97 -0.16 -11.00
CA TYR A 116 8.64 -1.13 -12.04
C TYR A 116 7.14 -1.16 -12.35
N CYS A 117 6.30 -1.27 -11.32
CA CYS A 117 4.84 -1.32 -11.47
C CYS A 117 4.27 -0.04 -12.05
N GLN A 118 4.83 1.13 -11.70
CA GLN A 118 4.44 2.42 -12.28
C GLN A 118 4.70 2.46 -13.79
N ASN A 119 5.81 1.87 -14.25
CA ASN A 119 6.18 1.88 -15.67
C ASN A 119 5.46 0.79 -16.50
N LYS A 120 4.92 -0.25 -15.85
CA LYS A 120 4.39 -1.46 -16.52
C LYS A 120 3.40 -1.17 -17.65
N SER A 121 2.48 -0.23 -17.46
CA SER A 121 1.48 0.12 -18.50
C SER A 121 2.10 0.73 -19.76
N LYS A 122 3.17 1.51 -19.61
CA LYS A 122 3.92 2.11 -20.73
C LYS A 122 4.73 1.06 -21.48
N SER A 123 5.40 0.19 -20.73
CA SER A 123 6.13 -0.96 -21.27
C SER A 123 5.21 -1.85 -22.11
N GLU A 124 4.05 -2.20 -21.58
CA GLU A 124 3.07 -3.07 -22.25
C GLU A 124 2.55 -2.48 -23.56
N HIS A 125 2.23 -1.19 -23.57
CA HIS A 125 1.81 -0.51 -24.78
C HIS A 125 2.88 -0.57 -25.87
N ILE A 126 4.14 -0.26 -25.54
CA ILE A 126 5.24 -0.33 -26.51
C ILE A 126 5.42 -1.77 -26.98
N VAL A 127 5.51 -2.75 -26.07
CA VAL A 127 5.73 -4.15 -26.44
C VAL A 127 4.61 -4.65 -27.37
N SER A 128 3.35 -4.25 -27.14
CA SER A 128 2.23 -4.63 -28.01
C SER A 128 2.35 -4.12 -29.45
N GLU A 129 3.03 -3.00 -29.69
CA GLU A 129 3.28 -2.47 -31.05
C GLU A 129 4.33 -3.28 -31.81
N TYR A 130 5.25 -3.93 -31.09
CA TYR A 130 6.41 -4.63 -31.66
C TYR A 130 6.38 -6.15 -31.46
N ILE A 131 5.29 -6.70 -30.91
CA ILE A 131 5.20 -8.11 -30.54
C ILE A 131 5.26 -9.04 -31.77
N ASP A 132 4.56 -8.67 -32.84
CA ASP A 132 4.46 -9.45 -34.09
C ASP A 132 5.60 -9.17 -35.08
N THR A 133 6.48 -8.20 -34.78
CA THR A 133 7.53 -7.74 -35.70
C THR A 133 8.94 -7.93 -35.16
N TYR A 134 9.31 -7.23 -34.08
CA TYR A 134 10.69 -7.25 -33.58
C TYR A 134 10.91 -8.31 -32.51
N PHE A 135 9.96 -8.44 -31.57
CA PHE A 135 10.13 -9.38 -30.46
C PHE A 135 9.86 -10.83 -30.88
N GLU A 136 8.96 -11.04 -31.84
CA GLU A 136 8.62 -12.34 -32.47
C GLU A 136 8.34 -13.50 -31.49
N CYS A 137 8.11 -13.20 -30.21
CA CYS A 137 8.00 -14.16 -29.13
C CYS A 137 7.05 -13.63 -28.04
N LEU A 138 5.91 -14.30 -27.86
CA LEU A 138 4.96 -14.02 -26.77
C LEU A 138 5.56 -14.18 -25.37
N GLN A 139 6.71 -14.84 -25.26
CA GLN A 139 7.37 -15.05 -23.96
C GLN A 139 7.79 -13.73 -23.29
N ILE A 140 8.12 -12.67 -24.05
CA ILE A 140 8.56 -11.41 -23.44
C ILE A 140 7.45 -10.75 -22.60
N THR A 141 6.20 -10.81 -23.04
CA THR A 141 5.08 -10.22 -22.28
C THR A 141 4.88 -10.93 -20.94
N ASP A 142 5.02 -12.26 -20.93
CA ASP A 142 4.93 -13.06 -19.72
C ASP A 142 6.11 -12.81 -18.78
N LEU A 143 7.32 -12.69 -19.33
CA LEU A 143 8.52 -12.39 -18.56
C LEU A 143 8.45 -11.00 -17.91
N LEU A 144 7.97 -9.98 -18.63
CA LEU A 144 7.80 -8.62 -18.10
C LEU A 144 6.72 -8.54 -17.01
N LEU A 145 5.84 -9.54 -16.89
CA LEU A 145 4.86 -9.63 -15.82
C LEU A 145 5.42 -10.26 -14.53
N LYS A 146 6.55 -10.98 -14.61
CA LYS A 146 7.13 -11.73 -13.48
C LYS A 146 7.38 -10.87 -12.24
N PRO A 147 7.94 -9.64 -12.31
CA PRO A 147 8.14 -8.83 -11.11
C PRO A 147 6.82 -8.43 -10.42
N VAL A 148 5.79 -8.13 -11.22
CA VAL A 148 4.45 -7.81 -10.68
C VAL A 148 3.85 -9.03 -9.97
N GLN A 149 4.04 -10.22 -10.52
CA GLN A 149 3.59 -11.46 -9.88
C GLN A 149 4.41 -11.79 -8.62
N ARG A 150 5.72 -11.54 -8.64
CA ARG A 150 6.61 -11.92 -7.54
C ARG A 150 6.29 -11.18 -6.25
N ILE A 151 6.02 -9.88 -6.33
CA ILE A 151 5.68 -9.09 -5.13
C ILE A 151 4.40 -9.59 -4.46
N LEU A 152 3.40 -9.98 -5.26
CA LEU A 152 2.15 -10.59 -4.77
C LEU A 152 2.40 -11.98 -4.19
N LYS A 153 3.27 -12.79 -4.80
CA LYS A 153 3.62 -14.12 -4.29
C LYS A 153 4.33 -14.05 -2.94
N TYR A 154 5.23 -13.10 -2.71
CA TYR A 154 5.82 -12.89 -1.37
C TYR A 154 4.74 -12.58 -0.32
N GLN A 155 3.74 -11.77 -0.66
CA GLN A 155 2.65 -11.46 0.25
C GLN A 155 1.86 -12.70 0.64
N LEU A 156 1.53 -13.58 -0.31
CA LEU A 156 0.82 -14.82 -0.04
C LEU A 156 1.63 -15.77 0.84
N LEU A 157 2.88 -16.04 0.44
CA LEU A 157 3.75 -16.99 1.15
C LEU A 157 4.08 -16.52 2.57
N LEU A 158 4.34 -15.23 2.78
CA LEU A 158 4.61 -14.70 4.13
C LEU A 158 3.35 -14.70 5.02
N LYS A 159 2.17 -14.44 4.45
CA LYS A 159 0.90 -14.58 5.20
C LYS A 159 0.67 -16.01 5.65
N ASP A 160 0.88 -16.98 4.76
CA ASP A 160 0.74 -18.39 5.11
C ASP A 160 1.79 -18.80 6.13
N PHE A 161 3.05 -18.40 5.95
CA PHE A 161 4.11 -18.66 6.92
C PHE A 161 3.74 -18.14 8.31
N LEU A 162 3.28 -16.89 8.43
CA LEU A 162 2.84 -16.31 9.71
C LEU A 162 1.63 -17.05 10.28
N LYS A 163 0.63 -17.40 9.45
CA LYS A 163 -0.56 -18.15 9.85
C LYS A 163 -0.21 -19.49 10.50
N TYR A 164 0.70 -20.25 9.90
CA TYR A 164 1.15 -21.53 10.47
C TYR A 164 2.10 -21.34 11.66
N SER A 165 2.90 -20.28 11.67
CA SER A 165 3.78 -19.94 12.81
C SER A 165 2.96 -19.66 14.07
N LYS A 166 1.88 -18.87 13.95
CA LYS A 166 0.93 -18.60 15.05
C LYS A 166 0.27 -19.87 15.58
N LYS A 167 -0.11 -20.79 14.69
CA LYS A 167 -0.70 -22.08 15.09
C LYS A 167 0.29 -22.98 15.83
N ALA A 168 1.58 -22.87 15.52
CA ALA A 168 2.64 -23.66 16.13
C ALA A 168 3.19 -23.04 17.43
N GLY A 169 2.76 -21.82 17.80
CA GLY A 169 3.34 -21.06 18.91
C GLY A 169 4.76 -20.57 18.64
N LEU A 170 5.12 -20.39 17.36
CA LEU A 170 6.42 -19.93 16.87
C LEU A 170 6.35 -18.52 16.29
N GLU A 171 5.29 -17.76 16.61
CA GLU A 171 5.16 -16.40 16.12
C GLU A 171 6.26 -15.49 16.65
N SER A 172 6.70 -14.57 15.79
CA SER A 172 7.65 -13.53 16.16
C SER A 172 7.16 -12.18 15.65
N LEU A 173 7.47 -11.12 16.40
CA LEU A 173 7.17 -9.75 16.01
C LEU A 173 7.80 -9.40 14.66
N ASP A 174 8.97 -9.97 14.36
CA ASP A 174 9.66 -9.75 13.09
C ASP A 174 8.92 -10.39 11.90
N SER A 175 8.30 -11.56 12.09
CA SER A 175 7.45 -12.19 11.07
C SER A 175 6.17 -11.39 10.81
N GLU A 176 5.56 -10.81 11.85
CA GLU A 176 4.39 -9.92 11.69
C GLU A 176 4.74 -8.66 10.91
N ARG A 177 5.85 -7.99 11.28
CA ARG A 177 6.35 -6.81 10.57
C ARG A 177 6.72 -7.12 9.12
N ALA A 178 7.28 -8.29 8.83
CA ALA A 178 7.58 -8.70 7.46
C ALA A 178 6.31 -8.81 6.61
N VAL A 179 5.24 -9.39 7.16
CA VAL A 179 3.93 -9.47 6.49
C VAL A 179 3.33 -8.07 6.29
N GLU A 180 3.45 -7.19 7.27
CA GLU A 180 3.01 -5.80 7.16
C GLU A 180 3.73 -5.07 6.01
N VAL A 181 5.08 -5.12 6.00
CA VAL A 181 5.92 -4.51 4.96
C VAL A 181 5.51 -4.97 3.57
N ILE A 182 5.39 -6.28 3.34
CA ILE A 182 5.07 -6.80 2.02
C ILE A 182 3.63 -6.46 1.60
N CYS A 183 2.67 -6.45 2.53
CA CYS A 183 1.30 -6.05 2.24
C CYS A 183 1.20 -4.58 1.84
N ILE A 184 1.87 -3.69 2.58
CA ILE A 184 1.95 -2.27 2.28
C ILE A 184 2.61 -2.07 0.92
N LEU A 185 3.70 -2.78 0.64
CA LEU A 185 4.41 -2.68 -0.63
C LEU A 185 3.58 -3.16 -1.81
N SER A 186 2.87 -4.29 -1.70
CA SER A 186 1.94 -4.77 -2.73
C SER A 186 0.83 -3.76 -3.01
N LYS A 187 0.25 -3.15 -1.96
CA LYS A 187 -0.74 -2.08 -2.11
C LYS A 187 -0.14 -0.88 -2.85
N ARG A 188 1.06 -0.42 -2.45
CA ARG A 188 1.76 0.69 -3.12
C ARG A 188 2.05 0.39 -4.60
N CYS A 189 2.45 -0.83 -4.92
CA CYS A 189 2.66 -1.26 -6.31
C CYS A 189 1.36 -1.17 -7.14
N ASN A 190 0.25 -1.64 -6.58
CA ASN A 190 -1.08 -1.56 -7.21
C ASN A 190 -1.54 -0.10 -7.42
N ASP A 191 -1.39 0.74 -6.40
CA ASP A 191 -1.74 2.16 -6.48
C ASP A 191 -0.92 2.88 -7.57
N MET A 192 0.39 2.59 -7.62
CA MET A 192 1.32 3.21 -8.55
C MET A 192 1.16 2.70 -9.98
N MET A 193 0.67 1.49 -10.18
CA MET A 193 0.30 0.98 -11.51
C MET A 193 -0.84 1.79 -12.14
N ASN A 194 -1.82 2.22 -11.32
CA ASN A 194 -2.89 3.11 -11.77
C ASN A 194 -2.37 4.53 -12.03
N LEU A 195 -1.53 5.05 -11.12
CA LEU A 195 -0.95 6.38 -11.26
C LEU A 195 0.09 6.48 -12.40
N GLY A 196 0.69 5.37 -12.83
CA GLY A 196 1.61 5.34 -13.98
C GLY A 196 1.02 5.90 -15.27
N ARG A 197 -0.31 6.03 -15.33
CA ARG A 197 -1.09 6.61 -16.42
C ARG A 197 -1.33 8.12 -16.28
N LEU A 198 -0.74 8.77 -15.27
CA LEU A 198 -0.75 10.22 -15.12
C LEU A 198 0.14 10.88 -16.18
N GLN A 199 -0.46 11.73 -17.00
CA GLN A 199 0.17 12.47 -18.08
C GLN A 199 0.32 13.95 -17.73
N GLY A 200 1.36 14.60 -18.26
CA GLY A 200 1.57 16.05 -18.10
C GLY A 200 2.15 16.50 -16.77
N PHE A 201 2.53 15.58 -15.88
CA PHE A 201 3.24 15.90 -14.65
C PHE A 201 4.76 15.98 -14.91
N ASP A 202 5.35 17.16 -14.71
CA ASP A 202 6.77 17.45 -14.96
C ASP A 202 7.71 17.08 -13.79
N GLY A 203 7.28 16.14 -12.92
CA GLY A 203 8.03 15.71 -11.75
C GLY A 203 8.26 14.20 -11.71
N LYS A 204 9.20 13.76 -10.88
CA LYS A 204 9.45 12.33 -10.63
C LYS A 204 8.56 11.85 -9.48
N ILE A 205 7.58 11.00 -9.77
CA ILE A 205 6.64 10.48 -8.75
C ILE A 205 7.39 9.78 -7.59
N GLU A 206 8.50 9.09 -7.89
CA GLU A 206 9.36 8.43 -6.90
C GLU A 206 9.89 9.38 -5.81
N THR A 207 10.04 10.66 -6.12
CA THR A 207 10.57 11.68 -5.20
C THR A 207 9.50 12.27 -4.28
N LEU A 208 8.22 11.97 -4.53
CA LEU A 208 7.09 12.53 -3.78
C LEU A 208 6.85 11.81 -2.43
N GLY A 209 7.55 10.69 -2.20
CA GLY A 209 7.33 9.82 -1.05
C GLY A 209 6.17 8.86 -1.27
N HIS A 210 5.61 8.34 -0.19
CA HIS A 210 4.50 7.39 -0.24
C HIS A 210 3.20 8.06 -0.70
N LEU A 211 2.44 7.38 -1.58
CA LEU A 211 1.04 7.74 -1.80
C LEU A 211 0.24 7.34 -0.56
N LEU A 212 -0.41 8.32 0.06
CA LEU A 212 -1.14 8.15 1.31
C LEU A 212 -2.64 7.95 1.06
N LEU A 213 -3.23 8.78 0.20
CA LEU A 213 -4.65 8.74 -0.15
C LEU A 213 -4.87 9.06 -1.63
N GLN A 214 -5.95 8.52 -2.20
CA GLN A 214 -6.39 8.85 -3.55
C GLN A 214 -7.91 8.73 -3.68
N ASP A 215 -8.57 9.82 -4.03
CA ASP A 215 -10.03 9.90 -4.10
C ASP A 215 -10.47 10.88 -5.19
N THR A 216 -11.73 10.75 -5.59
CA THR A 216 -12.35 11.66 -6.56
C THR A 216 -13.17 12.71 -5.84
N PHE A 217 -12.93 13.97 -6.14
CA PHE A 217 -13.63 15.12 -5.55
C PHE A 217 -14.21 16.00 -6.64
N MET A 218 -15.29 16.71 -6.30
CA MET A 218 -15.66 17.91 -7.03
C MET A 218 -14.80 19.06 -6.49
N VAL A 219 -13.97 19.67 -7.34
CA VAL A 219 -13.01 20.71 -6.93
C VAL A 219 -13.38 22.03 -7.60
N SER A 220 -13.41 23.12 -6.82
CA SER A 220 -13.62 24.47 -7.35
C SER A 220 -12.48 24.86 -8.30
N ASN A 221 -12.81 25.37 -9.49
CA ASN A 221 -11.79 25.93 -10.38
C ASN A 221 -11.38 27.33 -9.91
N PRO A 222 -10.11 27.58 -9.54
CA PRO A 222 -9.64 28.94 -9.28
C PRO A 222 -9.61 29.80 -10.57
N ASP A 223 -9.43 29.17 -11.74
CA ASP A 223 -9.34 29.84 -13.06
C ASP A 223 -10.68 29.90 -13.83
N GLY A 224 -11.79 29.51 -13.20
CA GLY A 224 -13.09 29.38 -13.89
C GLY A 224 -13.71 30.73 -14.24
N VAL A 225 -14.08 30.93 -15.52
CA VAL A 225 -14.84 32.09 -16.02
C VAL A 225 -16.18 32.29 -15.29
N LEU A 226 -16.71 31.23 -14.66
CA LEU A 226 -17.91 31.26 -13.83
C LEU A 226 -17.53 30.96 -12.37
N LEU A 227 -17.76 31.93 -11.47
CA LEU A 227 -17.61 31.74 -10.03
C LEU A 227 -18.43 30.52 -9.57
N GLY A 228 -17.79 29.60 -8.84
CA GLY A 228 -18.47 28.45 -8.22
C GLY A 228 -18.57 27.19 -9.08
N GLN A 229 -18.04 27.17 -10.31
CA GLN A 229 -17.99 25.93 -11.08
C GLN A 229 -17.06 24.91 -10.42
N MET A 230 -17.64 23.80 -9.96
CA MET A 230 -16.89 22.65 -9.46
C MET A 230 -16.71 21.64 -10.59
N THR A 231 -15.53 21.04 -10.68
CA THR A 231 -15.25 20.03 -11.69
C THR A 231 -14.65 18.80 -11.04
N GLU A 232 -14.96 17.63 -11.61
CA GLU A 232 -14.44 16.38 -11.10
C GLU A 232 -12.91 16.32 -11.27
N ARG A 233 -12.23 15.97 -10.18
CA ARG A 233 -10.79 15.76 -10.13
C ARG A 233 -10.48 14.49 -9.35
N ARG A 234 -9.58 13.67 -9.90
CA ARG A 234 -8.89 12.65 -9.13
C ARG A 234 -7.71 13.32 -8.41
N VAL A 235 -7.71 13.26 -7.09
CA VAL A 235 -6.71 13.90 -6.24
C VAL A 235 -5.85 12.83 -5.56
N PHE A 236 -4.53 13.02 -5.61
CA PHE A 236 -3.54 12.12 -5.02
C PHE A 236 -2.79 12.86 -3.92
N LEU A 237 -2.79 12.31 -2.71
CA LEU A 237 -2.04 12.84 -1.57
C LEU A 237 -0.77 12.01 -1.36
N PHE A 238 0.38 12.63 -1.57
CA PHE A 238 1.69 12.10 -1.23
C PHE A 238 2.24 12.75 0.04
N GLU A 239 3.26 12.14 0.62
CA GLU A 239 4.02 12.72 1.75
C GLU A 239 4.58 14.12 1.44
N GLN A 240 4.94 14.39 0.19
CA GLN A 240 5.55 15.67 -0.21
C GLN A 240 4.68 16.55 -1.12
N MET A 241 3.57 16.03 -1.67
CA MET A 241 2.77 16.78 -2.64
C MET A 241 1.32 16.31 -2.73
N VAL A 242 0.39 17.24 -2.96
CA VAL A 242 -0.97 16.94 -3.43
C VAL A 242 -1.01 17.17 -4.94
N ILE A 243 -1.50 16.19 -5.71
CA ILE A 243 -1.66 16.29 -7.17
C ILE A 243 -3.15 16.26 -7.52
N PHE A 244 -3.59 17.24 -8.30
CA PHE A 244 -4.92 17.32 -8.90
C PHE A 244 -4.86 16.90 -10.36
N SER A 245 -5.75 16.00 -10.77
CA SER A 245 -5.80 15.51 -12.14
C SER A 245 -7.24 15.37 -12.64
N LYS A 246 -7.41 15.48 -13.96
CA LYS A 246 -8.67 15.20 -14.64
C LYS A 246 -8.67 13.73 -15.10
N PRO A 247 -9.67 12.90 -14.74
CA PRO A 247 -9.80 11.56 -15.31
C PRO A 247 -10.05 11.66 -16.82
N LEU A 248 -9.44 10.76 -17.60
CA LEU A 248 -9.63 10.67 -19.04
C LEU A 248 -10.66 9.57 -19.37
N ASP A 249 -11.66 9.91 -20.18
CA ASP A 249 -12.72 8.98 -20.59
C ASP A 249 -12.20 7.92 -21.57
N GLN A 250 -12.66 6.69 -21.37
CA GLN A 250 -12.32 5.50 -22.16
C GLN A 250 -12.88 5.52 -23.60
N LYS A 251 -13.66 6.54 -23.98
CA LYS A 251 -14.43 6.56 -25.24
C LYS A 251 -13.63 6.93 -26.50
N ALA A 252 -12.38 7.38 -26.36
CA ALA A 252 -11.50 7.52 -27.51
C ALA A 252 -10.72 6.21 -27.68
N ALA A 253 -11.07 5.39 -28.67
CA ALA A 253 -10.47 4.07 -28.95
C ALA A 253 -8.94 4.06 -29.19
N LEU A 254 -8.30 5.24 -29.14
CA LEU A 254 -6.86 5.46 -29.33
C LEU A 254 -6.14 5.98 -28.06
N CYS A 255 -6.86 6.27 -26.96
CA CYS A 255 -6.26 6.77 -25.73
C CYS A 255 -6.40 5.78 -24.58
N LEU A 256 -5.28 5.44 -23.95
CA LEU A 256 -5.28 4.65 -22.73
C LEU A 256 -6.02 5.40 -21.60
N PRO A 257 -6.96 4.75 -20.88
CA PRO A 257 -7.64 5.37 -19.75
C PRO A 257 -6.61 5.78 -18.70
N GLY A 258 -6.65 7.02 -18.24
CA GLY A 258 -5.59 7.60 -17.41
C GLY A 258 -5.98 8.93 -16.77
N PHE A 259 -4.98 9.67 -16.31
CA PHE A 259 -5.18 10.93 -15.60
C PHE A 259 -4.39 12.03 -16.29
N LEU A 260 -4.99 13.21 -16.47
CA LEU A 260 -4.30 14.38 -17.00
C LEU A 260 -4.01 15.34 -15.86
N TYR A 261 -2.73 15.61 -15.61
CA TYR A 261 -2.28 16.58 -14.61
C TYR A 261 -2.95 17.94 -14.81
N ARG A 262 -3.30 18.60 -13.69
CA ARG A 262 -3.87 19.96 -13.68
C ARG A 262 -3.09 20.89 -12.78
N ASN A 263 -3.02 20.57 -11.49
CA ASN A 263 -2.36 21.41 -10.49
C ASN A 263 -1.70 20.54 -9.44
N SER A 264 -0.82 21.13 -8.63
CA SER A 264 -0.23 20.46 -7.48
C SER A 264 0.13 21.45 -6.37
N ILE A 265 0.08 20.98 -5.13
CA ILE A 265 0.47 21.75 -3.95
C ILE A 265 1.60 20.98 -3.25
N LYS A 266 2.78 21.58 -3.14
CA LYS A 266 3.85 21.01 -2.30
C LYS A 266 3.40 21.05 -0.84
N VAL A 267 3.66 19.98 -0.08
CA VAL A 267 3.25 19.91 1.33
C VAL A 267 3.88 21.05 2.15
N SER A 268 5.08 21.53 1.79
CA SER A 268 5.71 22.71 2.40
C SER A 268 4.90 24.00 2.27
N CYS A 269 3.97 24.07 1.31
CA CYS A 269 3.13 25.21 0.99
C CYS A 269 1.64 24.93 1.27
N LEU A 270 1.31 23.74 1.79
CA LEU A 270 -0.04 23.27 1.98
C LEU A 270 -0.65 23.85 3.25
N GLY A 271 -1.86 24.38 3.15
CA GLY A 271 -2.74 24.69 4.27
C GLY A 271 -4.03 23.88 4.21
N LEU A 272 -4.68 23.74 5.36
CA LEU A 272 -5.94 23.03 5.52
C LEU A 272 -6.95 23.92 6.26
N GLU A 273 -8.15 24.06 5.70
CA GLU A 273 -9.30 24.64 6.38
C GLU A 273 -10.43 23.62 6.39
N GLU A 274 -10.83 23.20 7.59
CA GLU A 274 -11.74 22.07 7.77
C GLU A 274 -13.21 22.45 7.73
N THR A 275 -13.52 23.69 8.08
CA THR A 275 -14.90 24.18 8.19
C THR A 275 -15.23 25.02 6.96
N VAL A 276 -16.13 24.51 6.13
CA VAL A 276 -16.77 25.28 5.06
C VAL A 276 -18.22 25.51 5.48
N GLU A 277 -18.65 26.77 5.50
CA GLU A 277 -20.00 27.13 5.93
C GLU A 277 -21.06 26.39 5.09
N GLY A 278 -21.98 25.70 5.77
CA GLY A 278 -23.14 25.07 5.16
C GLY A 278 -22.97 23.66 4.58
N ASP A 279 -21.76 23.07 4.56
CA ASP A 279 -21.57 21.71 4.01
C ASP A 279 -20.49 20.89 4.73
N ARG A 280 -20.93 19.80 5.39
CA ARG A 280 -20.06 18.91 6.16
C ARG A 280 -19.20 17.99 5.29
N CYS A 281 -19.46 17.89 3.99
CA CYS A 281 -18.67 17.11 3.03
C CYS A 281 -17.62 17.97 2.30
N LYS A 282 -17.47 19.25 2.66
CA LYS A 282 -16.47 20.16 2.07
C LYS A 282 -15.29 20.40 3.01
N PHE A 283 -14.12 20.59 2.42
CA PHE A 283 -12.91 21.11 3.07
C PHE A 283 -12.08 21.88 2.04
N ILE A 284 -11.14 22.70 2.49
CA ILE A 284 -10.32 23.53 1.61
C ILE A 284 -8.85 23.18 1.80
N LEU A 285 -8.17 22.97 0.68
CA LEU A 285 -6.71 22.94 0.63
C LEU A 285 -6.21 24.26 0.07
N THR A 286 -5.26 24.89 0.76
CA THR A 286 -4.66 26.15 0.31
C THR A 286 -3.22 25.96 -0.11
N SER A 287 -2.80 26.68 -1.15
CA SER A 287 -1.44 26.71 -1.68
C SER A 287 -0.88 28.10 -1.45
N ARG A 288 0.11 28.21 -0.56
CA ARG A 288 0.82 29.47 -0.31
C ARG A 288 2.01 29.62 -1.24
N SER A 289 1.97 30.61 -2.12
CA SER A 289 3.09 30.96 -2.98
C SER A 289 4.10 31.89 -2.28
N LEU A 290 5.33 31.93 -2.79
CA LEU A 290 6.44 32.74 -2.25
C LEU A 290 6.18 34.25 -2.35
N ASN A 291 5.34 34.67 -3.28
CA ASN A 291 4.91 36.06 -3.46
C ASN A 291 3.76 36.47 -2.50
N GLY A 292 3.35 35.59 -1.59
CA GLY A 292 2.27 35.83 -0.63
C GLY A 292 0.86 35.56 -1.16
N THR A 293 0.68 35.22 -2.44
CA THR A 293 -0.64 34.84 -2.96
C THR A 293 -1.04 33.47 -2.42
N THR A 294 -2.30 33.34 -2.02
CA THR A 294 -2.87 32.07 -1.56
C THR A 294 -3.95 31.63 -2.53
N GLU A 295 -3.76 30.46 -3.12
CA GLU A 295 -4.78 29.79 -3.94
C GLU A 295 -5.56 28.81 -3.05
N SER A 296 -6.87 28.79 -3.19
CA SER A 296 -7.75 27.92 -2.40
C SER A 296 -8.50 26.95 -3.31
N PHE A 297 -8.45 25.67 -2.95
CA PHE A 297 -9.15 24.59 -3.63
C PHE A 297 -10.23 24.06 -2.68
N VAL A 298 -11.50 24.32 -2.97
CA VAL A 298 -12.62 23.72 -2.24
C VAL A 298 -12.86 22.33 -2.78
N LEU A 299 -12.68 21.31 -1.96
CA LEU A 299 -12.94 19.91 -2.29
C LEU A 299 -14.25 19.47 -1.65
N HIS A 300 -15.14 18.92 -2.47
CA HIS A 300 -16.37 18.29 -2.03
C HIS A 300 -16.27 16.77 -2.24
N SER A 301 -16.29 16.04 -1.14
CA SER A 301 -16.24 14.57 -1.11
C SER A 301 -17.61 13.96 -1.37
N SER A 302 -17.66 12.72 -1.86
CA SER A 302 -18.91 11.95 -1.99
C SER A 302 -19.59 11.68 -0.64
N HIS A 303 -18.81 11.44 0.42
CA HIS A 303 -19.30 11.13 1.76
C HIS A 303 -18.43 11.74 2.87
N LEU A 304 -19.05 11.99 4.03
CA LEU A 304 -18.39 12.60 5.20
C LEU A 304 -17.13 11.84 5.65
N GLY A 305 -17.16 10.50 5.65
CA GLY A 305 -16.02 9.68 6.06
C GLY A 305 -14.78 9.90 5.18
N VAL A 306 -14.94 10.17 3.88
CA VAL A 306 -13.81 10.48 2.99
C VAL A 306 -13.16 11.80 3.41
N ARG A 307 -13.96 12.84 3.64
CA ARG A 307 -13.44 14.11 4.18
C ARG A 307 -12.73 13.91 5.51
N GLU A 308 -13.29 13.15 6.44
CA GLU A 308 -12.69 12.93 7.77
C GLU A 308 -11.31 12.26 7.66
N VAL A 309 -11.19 11.21 6.85
CA VAL A 309 -9.91 10.53 6.59
C VAL A 309 -8.90 11.48 5.94
N TRP A 310 -9.33 12.27 4.95
CA TRP A 310 -8.46 13.22 4.24
C TRP A 310 -7.97 14.36 5.14
N THR A 311 -8.88 15.01 5.85
CA THR A 311 -8.54 16.10 6.77
C THR A 311 -7.64 15.61 7.90
N LEU A 312 -7.90 14.41 8.43
CA LEU A 312 -7.04 13.79 9.45
C LEU A 312 -5.63 13.52 8.93
N GLN A 313 -5.48 12.96 7.73
CA GLN A 313 -4.16 12.71 7.16
C GLN A 313 -3.41 14.00 6.85
N VAL A 314 -4.06 14.97 6.20
CA VAL A 314 -3.42 16.25 5.91
C VAL A 314 -2.97 16.94 7.20
N ARG A 315 -3.80 16.92 8.25
CA ARG A 315 -3.44 17.47 9.57
C ARG A 315 -2.22 16.76 10.18
N HIS A 316 -2.15 15.43 10.07
CA HIS A 316 -1.02 14.65 10.55
C HIS A 316 0.29 15.03 9.83
N ILE A 317 0.25 15.19 8.51
CA ILE A 317 1.40 15.61 7.70
C ILE A 317 1.86 17.02 8.11
N LEU A 318 0.92 17.97 8.22
CA LEU A 318 1.22 19.35 8.62
C LEU A 318 1.74 19.44 10.06
N GLY A 319 1.22 18.62 10.98
CA GLY A 319 1.71 18.52 12.36
C GLY A 319 3.14 17.98 12.44
N SER A 320 3.46 16.96 11.64
CA SER A 320 4.80 16.36 11.57
C SER A 320 5.85 17.35 11.04
N GLN A 321 5.49 18.21 10.09
CA GLN A 321 6.38 19.28 9.59
C GLN A 321 6.71 20.32 10.67
N ARG A 322 5.73 20.74 11.46
CA ARG A 322 5.93 21.72 12.55
C ARG A 322 6.92 21.24 13.60
N ASN A 323 6.93 19.94 13.88
CA ASN A 323 7.85 19.32 14.83
C ASN A 323 9.30 19.18 14.29
N CYS A 324 9.52 19.33 12.97
CA CYS A 324 10.84 19.28 12.35
C CYS A 324 11.48 20.67 12.16
N LEU A 325 10.74 21.76 12.38
CA LEU A 325 11.29 23.11 12.42
C LEU A 325 11.94 23.32 13.79
N PRO A 326 13.23 23.68 13.89
CA PRO A 326 13.85 24.00 15.18
C PRO A 326 13.05 25.10 15.86
N ALA A 327 12.83 24.96 17.17
CA ALA A 327 12.23 25.94 18.06
C ALA A 327 13.11 27.21 18.21
N ALA A 328 13.48 27.83 17.09
CA ALA A 328 14.30 29.02 16.99
C ALA A 328 13.44 30.25 16.66
N LEU A 329 12.24 30.35 17.24
CA LEU A 329 11.42 31.57 17.23
C LEU A 329 10.58 31.70 18.51
N HIS A 330 11.18 31.46 19.68
CA HIS A 330 10.62 31.94 20.95
C HIS A 330 11.76 32.38 21.88
N HIS A 331 12.30 33.57 21.61
CA HIS A 331 12.79 34.43 22.68
C HIS A 331 12.34 35.87 22.43
N PRO A 332 11.81 36.58 23.45
CA PRO A 332 11.40 37.96 23.30
C PRO A 332 12.63 38.83 23.06
N CYS A 333 12.50 39.74 22.09
CA CYS A 333 13.51 40.75 21.75
C CYS A 333 13.84 41.61 22.98
N ILE A 334 15.08 41.54 23.48
CA ILE A 334 15.67 42.58 24.34
C ILE A 334 16.68 43.35 23.47
N PRO A 335 16.54 44.67 23.27
CA PRO A 335 17.48 45.43 22.47
C PRO A 335 18.83 45.59 23.18
N LEU A 336 19.92 45.26 22.49
CA LEU A 336 21.29 45.49 22.94
C LEU A 336 21.70 46.97 22.73
N SER A 337 22.47 47.51 23.69
CA SER A 337 23.32 48.70 23.52
C SER A 337 24.74 48.39 24.06
N PRO A 338 25.82 48.97 23.49
CA PRO A 338 27.19 48.44 23.61
C PRO A 338 28.11 49.23 24.56
N HIS A 339 29.29 48.63 24.86
CA HIS A 339 30.46 49.09 25.66
C HIS A 339 30.60 48.41 27.05
N GLN A 340 31.76 47.98 27.56
CA GLN A 340 33.18 48.18 27.24
C GLN A 340 34.04 47.13 27.99
N LYS A 341 35.21 46.79 27.41
CA LYS A 341 36.52 46.47 28.06
C LYS A 341 36.74 45.17 28.88
N ASN A 342 37.67 44.37 28.35
CA ASN A 342 38.84 43.70 28.97
C ASN A 342 38.73 43.12 30.40
N THR A 343 38.97 41.81 30.56
CA THR A 343 40.16 41.27 31.27
C THR A 343 40.37 39.75 31.01
N ARG A 344 41.63 39.31 31.17
CA ARG A 344 42.21 37.98 30.93
C ARG A 344 41.88 36.92 31.99
N ARG A 345 42.24 35.66 31.63
CA ARG A 345 42.50 34.43 32.44
C ARG A 345 41.25 33.53 32.59
N THR A 346 41.30 32.20 32.50
CA THR A 346 42.39 31.21 32.57
C THR A 346 41.91 29.90 31.94
N MET A 347 42.83 29.09 31.41
CA MET A 347 42.58 27.70 31.04
C MET A 347 42.46 26.83 32.30
N SER A 348 41.44 25.96 32.35
CA SER A 348 41.53 24.69 33.08
C SER A 348 40.75 23.62 32.31
N ARG A 349 41.53 22.61 31.91
CA ARG A 349 41.15 21.36 31.27
C ARG A 349 40.83 20.38 32.40
N GLN A 350 39.66 19.73 32.38
CA GLN A 350 39.33 18.50 33.13
C GLN A 350 38.17 17.84 32.37
N ASP A 351 38.50 16.82 31.59
CA ASP A 351 38.24 15.39 31.89
C ASP A 351 36.79 14.99 31.56
N GLN A 352 36.61 14.53 30.31
CA GLN A 352 35.41 13.83 29.85
C GLN A 352 35.61 12.33 30.08
N THR A 353 35.10 11.83 31.20
CA THR A 353 34.81 10.40 31.38
C THR A 353 33.47 10.07 30.72
N LEU A 354 33.50 9.06 29.84
CA LEU A 354 32.32 8.37 29.32
C LEU A 354 31.47 7.84 30.47
N ILE A 355 30.19 8.20 30.50
CA ILE A 355 29.16 7.44 31.20
C ILE A 355 28.00 7.22 30.24
N GLU A 356 27.74 5.93 29.99
CA GLU A 356 26.56 5.39 29.33
C GLU A 356 25.27 5.92 29.98
N GLY A 357 24.38 6.49 29.17
CA GLY A 357 23.03 6.87 29.57
C GLY A 357 22.01 6.18 28.68
N LYS A 358 21.41 5.10 29.18
CA LYS A 358 20.17 4.50 28.66
C LYS A 358 19.07 5.56 28.56
N PRO A 359 18.21 5.54 27.51
CA PRO A 359 16.89 6.13 27.63
C PRO A 359 15.93 5.06 28.19
N SER A 360 15.57 5.22 29.47
CA SER A 360 14.42 4.55 30.06
C SER A 360 13.19 5.47 29.98
N ALA A 361 12.08 4.89 29.52
CA ALA A 361 10.73 5.17 29.96
C ALA A 361 10.17 6.60 29.85
N VAL A 362 9.72 6.99 28.64
CA VAL A 362 8.63 7.99 28.46
C VAL A 362 7.53 7.51 27.49
N LEU A 363 7.65 6.34 26.86
CA LEU A 363 6.64 5.81 25.90
C LEU A 363 5.66 4.80 26.49
N LYS A 364 5.15 5.01 27.72
CA LYS A 364 4.20 4.06 28.34
C LYS A 364 2.93 4.65 28.97
N SER A 365 2.58 5.92 28.75
CA SER A 365 1.46 6.52 29.52
C SER A 365 0.38 7.29 28.75
N LEU A 366 0.18 7.10 27.44
CA LEU A 366 -0.96 7.74 26.74
C LEU A 366 -1.75 6.84 25.77
N PHE A 367 -1.63 5.51 25.86
CA PHE A 367 -2.47 4.58 25.08
C PHE A 367 -3.21 3.55 25.94
N SER A 368 -3.70 4.00 27.10
CA SER A 368 -4.74 3.26 27.84
C SER A 368 -6.01 4.08 27.80
N HIS A 369 -7.06 3.51 27.19
CA HIS A 369 -8.41 4.05 26.96
C HIS A 369 -8.60 4.93 25.73
N SER A 370 -8.53 4.28 24.56
CA SER A 370 -9.56 4.32 23.49
C SER A 370 -8.98 3.68 22.22
N GLN A 371 -9.04 2.35 22.14
CA GLN A 371 -8.87 1.63 20.88
C GLN A 371 -10.11 0.76 20.67
N SER A 372 -11.09 1.32 19.96
CA SER A 372 -12.00 0.52 19.15
C SER A 372 -11.29 0.21 17.84
N GLU A 373 -11.09 -1.08 17.63
CA GLU A 373 -10.39 -1.71 16.52
C GLU A 373 -10.90 -1.20 15.16
N SER A 374 -10.00 -0.77 14.28
CA SER A 374 -10.33 -0.49 12.87
C SER A 374 -9.18 -0.92 11.97
N SER A 375 -9.16 -2.22 11.67
CA SER A 375 -8.62 -2.85 10.45
C SER A 375 -8.36 -4.35 10.66
N SER A 376 -9.39 -5.09 11.08
CA SER A 376 -9.58 -6.40 10.45
C SER A 376 -10.23 -6.13 9.09
N SER A 377 -9.98 -6.97 8.09
CA SER A 377 -11.02 -7.19 7.09
C SER A 377 -12.24 -7.64 7.88
N SER A 378 -13.13 -6.71 8.26
CA SER A 378 -14.37 -7.06 8.90
C SER A 378 -15.11 -7.85 7.84
N VAL A 379 -15.06 -9.16 7.97
CA VAL A 379 -16.05 -10.06 7.44
C VAL A 379 -17.39 -9.46 7.87
N SER A 380 -18.00 -8.69 6.98
CA SER A 380 -19.25 -8.01 7.28
C SER A 380 -20.29 -9.10 7.22
N THR A 381 -20.76 -9.57 8.38
CA THR A 381 -21.87 -10.51 8.42
C THR A 381 -23.18 -9.74 8.25
N MET A 382 -24.07 -10.23 7.41
CA MET A 382 -25.41 -9.67 7.24
C MET A 382 -26.46 -10.73 7.51
N LEU A 383 -27.63 -10.28 8.00
CA LEU A 383 -28.77 -11.14 8.23
C LEU A 383 -29.58 -11.26 6.94
N VAL A 384 -29.94 -12.49 6.57
CA VAL A 384 -30.87 -12.77 5.49
C VAL A 384 -32.28 -12.44 5.99
N THR A 385 -32.92 -11.44 5.41
CA THR A 385 -34.24 -10.94 5.85
C THR A 385 -35.41 -11.65 5.18
N GLN A 386 -35.17 -12.41 4.12
CA GLN A 386 -36.17 -13.15 3.37
C GLN A 386 -35.55 -14.35 2.65
N ASP A 387 -36.35 -15.38 2.38
CA ASP A 387 -35.89 -16.53 1.61
C ASP A 387 -35.53 -16.13 0.17
N TYR A 388 -34.48 -16.74 -0.36
CA TYR A 388 -34.06 -16.59 -1.75
C TYR A 388 -33.60 -17.93 -2.31
N MET A 389 -34.05 -18.24 -3.52
CA MET A 389 -33.64 -19.42 -4.26
C MET A 389 -32.78 -19.00 -5.45
N ALA A 390 -31.60 -19.62 -5.58
CA ALA A 390 -30.69 -19.37 -6.69
C ALA A 390 -31.39 -19.63 -8.03
N MET A 391 -31.28 -18.69 -8.97
CA MET A 391 -31.81 -18.84 -10.33
C MET A 391 -30.71 -19.12 -11.35
N LYS A 392 -29.45 -18.90 -10.99
CA LYS A 392 -28.25 -19.10 -11.83
C LYS A 392 -27.21 -19.96 -11.11
N GLU A 393 -26.27 -20.50 -11.88
CA GLU A 393 -25.20 -21.37 -11.37
C GLU A 393 -24.21 -20.65 -10.43
N ASP A 394 -24.11 -19.32 -10.52
CA ASP A 394 -23.25 -18.48 -9.69
C ASP A 394 -23.97 -17.90 -8.46
N GLU A 395 -25.26 -18.19 -8.28
CA GLU A 395 -26.08 -17.74 -7.16
C GLU A 395 -26.24 -18.87 -6.11
N ILE A 396 -26.46 -18.51 -4.84
CA ILE A 396 -26.78 -19.49 -3.79
C ILE A 396 -28.17 -19.24 -3.18
N SER A 397 -28.85 -20.30 -2.77
CA SER A 397 -30.09 -20.18 -2.00
C SER A 397 -29.79 -19.86 -0.55
N VAL A 398 -30.58 -18.98 0.06
CA VAL A 398 -30.47 -18.59 1.47
C VAL A 398 -31.86 -18.53 2.11
N ILE A 399 -31.94 -18.79 3.41
CA ILE A 399 -33.18 -18.81 4.17
C ILE A 399 -33.21 -17.63 5.14
N GLN A 400 -34.39 -17.07 5.36
CA GLN A 400 -34.62 -16.00 6.33
C GLN A 400 -34.06 -16.40 7.70
N SER A 401 -33.38 -15.45 8.33
CA SER A 401 -32.65 -15.59 9.60
C SER A 401 -31.26 -16.25 9.50
N GLU A 402 -30.81 -16.67 8.32
CA GLU A 402 -29.40 -17.05 8.13
C GLU A 402 -28.47 -15.85 8.23
N VAL A 403 -27.27 -16.08 8.76
CA VAL A 403 -26.20 -15.07 8.79
C VAL A 403 -25.18 -15.43 7.73
N VAL A 404 -24.96 -14.54 6.78
CA VAL A 404 -24.02 -14.72 5.68
C VAL A 404 -22.85 -13.75 5.80
N GLN A 405 -21.68 -14.19 5.38
CA GLN A 405 -20.48 -13.36 5.34
C GLN A 405 -20.37 -12.69 3.97
N ILE A 406 -20.31 -11.36 3.94
CA ILE A 406 -20.11 -10.60 2.70
C ILE A 406 -18.64 -10.65 2.30
N LEU A 407 -18.38 -11.15 1.08
CA LEU A 407 -17.05 -11.24 0.47
C LEU A 407 -16.81 -10.11 -0.54
N ALA A 408 -17.83 -9.75 -1.33
CA ALA A 408 -17.78 -8.66 -2.30
C ALA A 408 -19.18 -8.13 -2.65
N SER A 409 -19.26 -6.99 -3.34
CA SER A 409 -20.49 -6.43 -3.90
C SER A 409 -20.23 -5.88 -5.30
N ASN A 410 -21.22 -5.93 -6.20
CA ASN A 410 -21.10 -5.40 -7.57
C ASN A 410 -22.00 -4.19 -7.82
N GLN A 411 -21.88 -3.58 -9.01
CA GLN A 411 -22.67 -2.40 -9.42
C GLN A 411 -24.16 -2.71 -9.67
N GLN A 412 -24.55 -3.98 -9.72
CA GLN A 412 -25.93 -4.45 -9.92
C GLN A 412 -26.65 -4.73 -8.60
N ASN A 413 -26.09 -4.28 -7.46
CA ASN A 413 -26.60 -4.54 -6.12
C ASN A 413 -26.67 -6.04 -5.78
N MET A 414 -25.75 -6.84 -6.31
CA MET A 414 -25.53 -8.23 -5.90
C MET A 414 -24.35 -8.29 -4.93
N PHE A 415 -24.42 -9.24 -4.01
CA PHE A 415 -23.40 -9.49 -2.99
C PHE A 415 -22.89 -10.91 -3.13
N LEU A 416 -21.57 -11.06 -3.25
CA LEU A 416 -20.90 -12.35 -3.16
C LEU A 416 -20.78 -12.70 -1.70
N VAL A 417 -21.38 -13.81 -1.29
CA VAL A 417 -21.45 -14.19 0.12
C VAL A 417 -20.96 -15.61 0.35
N PHE A 418 -20.44 -15.83 1.54
CA PHE A 418 -20.17 -17.16 2.08
C PHE A 418 -21.26 -17.53 3.09
N ARG A 419 -21.98 -18.62 2.82
CA ARG A 419 -22.92 -19.25 3.75
C ARG A 419 -22.23 -20.44 4.40
N ALA A 420 -22.19 -20.48 5.74
CA ALA A 420 -21.70 -21.63 6.48
C ALA A 420 -22.61 -22.87 6.26
N ALA A 421 -22.14 -24.05 6.63
CA ALA A 421 -22.97 -25.26 6.56
C ALA A 421 -24.15 -25.15 7.54
N THR A 422 -25.36 -25.46 7.05
CA THR A 422 -26.61 -25.48 7.82
C THR A 422 -27.24 -26.87 7.76
N GLU A 423 -28.33 -27.09 8.49
CA GLU A 423 -29.06 -28.37 8.44
C GLU A 423 -29.65 -28.64 7.04
N GLN A 424 -29.80 -27.59 6.23
CA GLN A 424 -30.38 -27.63 4.89
C GLN A 424 -29.32 -27.84 3.78
N GLY A 425 -28.03 -27.76 4.09
CA GLY A 425 -26.98 -28.03 3.10
C GLY A 425 -25.55 -27.67 3.51
N PRO A 426 -24.55 -28.09 2.70
CA PRO A 426 -23.15 -27.77 2.95
C PRO A 426 -22.87 -26.27 2.84
N ALA A 427 -21.71 -25.84 3.33
CA ALA A 427 -21.23 -24.48 3.13
C ALA A 427 -21.15 -24.17 1.63
N ALA A 428 -21.55 -22.96 1.23
CA ALA A 428 -21.62 -22.56 -0.17
C ALA A 428 -21.21 -21.09 -0.33
N GLU A 429 -20.61 -20.79 -1.47
CA GLU A 429 -20.22 -19.44 -1.87
C GLU A 429 -20.91 -19.08 -3.18
N GLY A 430 -21.51 -17.90 -3.25
CA GLY A 430 -22.11 -17.39 -4.48
C GLY A 430 -22.86 -16.09 -4.27
N TRP A 431 -23.48 -15.61 -5.34
CA TRP A 431 -24.14 -14.31 -5.39
C TRP A 431 -25.57 -14.37 -4.84
N ILE A 432 -25.96 -13.32 -4.12
CA ILE A 432 -27.35 -13.06 -3.73
C ILE A 432 -27.71 -11.59 -3.97
N PRO A 433 -28.98 -11.26 -4.27
CA PRO A 433 -29.42 -9.88 -4.39
C PRO A 433 -29.41 -9.12 -3.07
N GLY A 434 -29.06 -7.83 -3.10
CA GLY A 434 -28.99 -6.98 -1.91
C GLY A 434 -30.31 -6.78 -1.16
N PHE A 435 -31.46 -6.94 -1.83
CA PHE A 435 -32.78 -6.83 -1.17
C PHE A 435 -33.04 -7.97 -0.15
N VAL A 436 -32.25 -9.04 -0.23
CA VAL A 436 -32.33 -10.21 0.65
C VAL A 436 -31.58 -9.97 1.98
N LEU A 437 -30.81 -8.87 2.07
CA LEU A 437 -29.88 -8.60 3.17
C LEU A 437 -30.33 -7.41 4.05
N GLY A 438 -30.25 -7.59 5.36
CA GLY A 438 -30.47 -6.55 6.37
C GLY A 438 -29.25 -6.34 7.28
N HIS A 439 -29.09 -5.12 7.80
CA HIS A 439 -28.07 -4.83 8.81
C HIS A 439 -28.43 -5.48 10.15
N THR A 440 -27.50 -6.23 10.74
CA THR A 440 -27.60 -6.71 12.13
C THR A 440 -27.47 -5.54 13.09
N SER A 441 -28.56 -4.80 13.31
CA SER A 441 -28.65 -3.85 14.42
C SER A 441 -28.94 -4.64 15.68
N ALA A 442 -28.14 -4.46 16.72
CA ALA A 442 -28.36 -5.07 18.03
C ALA A 442 -29.80 -4.79 18.50
N VAL A 443 -30.59 -5.84 18.63
CA VAL A 443 -31.88 -5.80 19.32
C VAL A 443 -31.57 -5.63 20.81
N SER A 444 -31.70 -4.42 21.33
CA SER A 444 -31.80 -4.19 22.77
C SER A 444 -33.21 -4.59 23.23
N PRO A 445 -33.36 -5.47 24.24
CA PRO A 445 -34.66 -5.82 24.79
C PRO A 445 -35.15 -4.70 25.73
N ASP A 446 -36.48 -4.58 25.78
CA ASP A 446 -37.33 -3.86 26.74
C ASP A 446 -37.77 -2.40 26.44
N GLY A 447 -39.09 -2.28 26.24
CA GLY A 447 -39.88 -1.05 26.39
C GLY A 447 -41.18 -1.06 25.55
N PRO A 448 -42.38 -1.23 26.15
CA PRO A 448 -43.61 -1.54 25.41
C PRO A 448 -44.31 -0.31 24.83
N ASP A 449 -45.07 -0.58 23.77
CA ASP A 449 -46.26 0.11 23.24
C ASP A 449 -46.57 1.52 23.74
N MET A 450 -46.66 2.47 22.81
CA MET A 450 -47.84 3.33 22.69
C MET A 450 -48.00 3.79 21.23
N ASN A 451 -49.03 3.22 20.58
CA ASN A 451 -49.79 3.87 19.51
C ASN A 451 -50.14 5.31 19.89
N ILE A 452 -50.21 6.21 18.91
CA ILE A 452 -51.40 7.06 18.61
C ILE A 452 -51.08 8.00 17.43
N LYS A 453 -51.88 7.77 16.37
CA LYS A 453 -52.42 8.67 15.33
C LYS A 453 -51.51 9.56 14.48
#